data_AF-A0A3C0YMB9-F1
#
_entry.id   AF-A0A3C0YMB9-F1
#
_cell.length_a   1.000
_cell.length_b   1.000
_cell.length_c   1.000
_cell.angle_alpha   90.00
_cell.angle_beta   90.00
_cell.angle_gamma   90.00
#
_symmetry.space_group_name_H-M   'P 1'
#
loop_
_entity.id
_entity.type
_entity.pdbx_description
1 polymer ?
#
loop_
_entity_poly.entity_id
_entity_poly.type
_entity_poly.pdbx_seq_one_letter_code
_entity_poly.pdbx_strand_id
1 'polypeptide(L)' 'PIEIPCHRVICTSGKIGGYSGKSNSTVKIKLLKQEGYLK' A
#
# COMPACT_ATOMS: atom_id res chain seq x y z
N PRO A 1 0.53 14.90 -2.81
CA PRO A 1 -0.36 13.86 -2.25
C PRO A 1 -0.98 13.10 -3.42
N ILE A 2 -1.10 11.78 -3.32
CA ILE A 2 -1.85 11.01 -4.34
C ILE A 2 -3.32 11.34 -4.19
N GLU A 3 -3.96 11.73 -5.29
CA GLU A 3 -5.36 12.17 -5.31
C GLU A 3 -6.30 11.09 -4.78
N ILE A 4 -6.02 9.82 -5.12
CA ILE A 4 -6.77 8.66 -4.66
C ILE A 4 -5.81 7.75 -3.86
N PRO A 5 -6.03 7.53 -2.55
CA PRO A 5 -5.12 6.79 -1.68
C PRO A 5 -5.31 5.26 -1.80
N CYS A 6 -5.18 4.71 -3.01
CA CYS A 6 -5.37 3.28 -3.25
C CYS A 6 -4.33 2.39 -2.53
N HIS A 7 -3.23 2.96 -2.02
CA HIS A 7 -2.21 2.25 -1.22
C HIS A 7 -2.70 1.91 0.19
N ARG A 8 -3.73 2.59 0.68
CA ARG A 8 -4.36 2.32 1.99
C ARG A 8 -5.34 1.15 1.97
N VAL A 9 -5.73 0.67 0.78
CA VAL A 9 -6.60 -0.50 0.65
C VAL A 9 -5.77 -1.77 0.84
N ILE A 10 -6.09 -2.56 1.85
CA ILE A 10 -5.39 -3.78 2.27
C ILE A 10 -6.34 -4.97 2.29
N CYS A 11 -5.80 -6.19 2.18
CA CYS A 11 -6.61 -7.41 2.26
C CYS A 11 -7.12 -7.63 3.69
N THR A 12 -8.29 -8.24 3.83
CA THR A 12 -8.88 -8.61 5.15
C THR A 12 -7.95 -9.49 5.99
N SER A 13 -7.05 -10.25 5.34
CA SER A 13 -6.01 -11.05 5.99
C SER A 13 -4.84 -10.24 6.55
N GLY A 14 -4.84 -8.91 6.41
CA GLY A 14 -3.75 -8.02 6.82
C GLY A 14 -2.57 -7.98 5.85
N LYS A 15 -2.61 -8.75 4.75
CA LYS A 15 -1.56 -8.77 3.73
C LYS A 15 -1.58 -7.50 2.88
N ILE A 16 -0.39 -7.05 2.49
CA ILE A 16 -0.20 -5.98 1.52
C ILE A 16 -0.52 -6.55 0.14
N GLY A 17 -1.79 -6.45 -0.26
CA GLY A 17 -2.25 -6.84 -1.60
C GLY A 17 -1.63 -5.95 -2.68
N GLY A 18 -1.94 -6.27 -3.93
CA GLY A 18 -1.40 -5.55 -5.09
C GLY A 18 -1.68 -4.05 -5.09
N TYR A 19 -0.96 -3.36 -5.96
CA TYR A 19 -1.00 -1.91 -6.15
C TYR A 19 -0.75 -1.62 -7.61
N SER A 20 -1.64 -0.81 -8.21
CA SER A 20 -1.51 -0.43 -9.62
C SER A 20 -1.38 -1.63 -10.57
N GLY A 21 -2.14 -2.71 -10.31
CA GLY A 21 -2.13 -3.93 -11.13
C GLY A 21 -0.89 -4.82 -10.99
N LYS A 22 0.06 -4.48 -10.10
CA LYS A 22 1.24 -5.31 -9.82
C LYS A 22 1.06 -6.05 -8.50
N SER A 23 1.38 -7.35 -8.50
CA SER A 23 1.32 -8.22 -7.33
C SER A 23 2.35 -7.84 -6.26
N ASN A 24 3.54 -7.39 -6.67
CA ASN A 24 4.62 -6.96 -5.79
C ASN A 24 4.73 -5.43 -5.79
N SER A 25 4.19 -4.83 -4.74
CA SER A 25 4.00 -3.38 -4.67
C SER A 25 4.95 -2.72 -3.69
N THR A 26 6.25 -2.72 -4.01
CA THR A 26 7.27 -2.03 -3.21
C THR A 26 6.94 -0.54 -3.00
N VAL A 27 6.28 0.09 -3.97
CA VAL A 27 5.78 1.47 -3.88
C VAL A 27 4.70 1.61 -2.81
N LYS A 28 3.73 0.68 -2.74
CA LYS A 28 2.67 0.66 -1.71
C LYS A 28 3.27 0.54 -0.32
N ILE A 29 4.25 -0.35 -0.17
CA ILE A 29 4.99 -0.52 1.10
C ILE A 29 5.71 0.77 1.48
N LYS A 30 6.42 1.40 0.53
CA LYS A 30 7.15 2.65 0.78
C LYS A 30 6.22 3.78 1.21
N LEU A 31 5.08 3.95 0.55
CA LEU A 31 4.06 4.95 0.92
C LEU A 31 3.49 4.69 2.31
N LEU A 32 3.13 3.43 2.61
CA LEU A 32 2.64 3.06 3.95
C LEU A 32 3.69 3.27 5.05
N LYS A 33 4.97 3.05 4.76
CA LYS A 33 6.08 3.37 5.69
C LYS A 33 6.24 4.88 5.89
N GLN A 34 6.15 5.67 4.81
CA GLN A 34 6.21 7.13 4.89
C GLN A 34 5.04 7.72 5.68
N GLU A 35 3.87 7.09 5.63
CA GLU A 35 2.70 7.44 6.45
C GLU A 35 2.77 6.90 7.89
N GLY A 36 3.76 6.06 8.22
CA GLY A 36 3.98 5.54 9.57
C GLY A 36 3.15 4.30 9.95
N TYR A 37 2.43 3.69 8.99
CA TYR A 37 1.63 2.48 9.23
C TYR A 37 2.47 1.19 9.31
N LEU A 38 3.67 1.18 8.72
CA LEU A 38 4.61 0.06 8.74
C LEU A 38 5.93 0.53 9.34
N LYS A 39 6.37 -0.11 10.42
CA LYS A 39 7.71 0.05 11.01
C LYS A 39 8.62 -1.08 10.52
#